data_AF-A0A532AUK7-F1
#
_entry.id   AF-A0A532AUK7-F1
#
_cell.length_a   1.000
_cell.length_b   1.000
_cell.length_c   1.000
_cell.angle_alpha   90.00
_cell.angle_beta   90.00
_cell.angle_gamma   90.00
#
_symmetry.space_group_name_H-M   'P 1'
#
loop_
_entity.id
_entity.type
_entity.pdbx_description
1 polymer ?
#
loop_
_entity_poly.entity_id
_entity_poly.type
_entity_poly.pdbx_seq_one_letter_code
_entity_poly.pdbx_strand_id
1 'polypeptide(L)'
;VSGVATTGHEWDGIRELNNPLPRWWVWTFYITIVWAIGYTIAYPAWPMLTSATKGVLGYSSRNDVKTELAAAEVAKAKYAAAVQSKTVSEIAGDDALREFAVAAGSAAYKVNCVQCHASGAQGSQGFPNLNDDDWLWGGTAEQIQQTITHGIRFASDPDTRLSEMPAFGDIITADQIAQV
;
A
#
# COMPACT_ATOMS: atom_id res chain seq x y z
N VAL A 1 -41.13 30.43 28.83
CA VAL A 1 -41.92 29.34 28.22
C VAL A 1 -41.94 29.59 26.72
N SER A 2 -41.57 28.63 25.88
CA SER A 2 -41.37 28.78 24.43
C SER A 2 -42.63 29.16 23.62
N GLY A 3 -43.79 29.31 24.27
CA GLY A 3 -45.07 29.66 23.62
C GLY A 3 -45.72 28.52 22.85
N VAL A 4 -45.16 27.31 22.92
CA VAL A 4 -45.58 26.14 22.13
C VAL A 4 -46.08 25.02 23.03
N ALA A 5 -47.18 24.39 22.61
CA ALA A 5 -47.82 23.30 23.34
C ALA A 5 -46.96 22.02 23.36
N THR A 6 -47.03 21.28 24.46
CA THR A 6 -46.40 19.95 24.60
C THR A 6 -47.33 18.83 24.13
N THR A 7 -46.78 17.66 23.80
CA THR A 7 -47.51 16.49 23.26
C THR A 7 -48.44 15.77 24.24
N GLY A 8 -48.51 16.21 25.50
CA GLY A 8 -49.48 15.74 26.51
C GLY A 8 -49.02 14.57 27.39
N HIS A 9 -47.90 13.93 27.06
CA HIS A 9 -47.28 12.87 27.87
C HIS A 9 -45.95 13.36 28.44
N GLU A 10 -45.56 12.79 29.58
CA GLU A 10 -44.29 13.06 30.25
C GLU A 10 -43.53 11.75 30.46
N TRP A 11 -42.26 11.76 30.11
CA TRP A 11 -41.37 10.61 30.23
C TRP A 11 -40.19 11.02 31.11
N ASP A 12 -40.18 10.55 32.36
CA ASP A 12 -39.10 10.78 33.32
C ASP A 12 -38.71 12.28 33.44
N GLY A 13 -39.71 13.14 33.65
CA GLY A 13 -39.52 14.59 33.76
C GLY A 13 -39.34 15.33 32.43
N ILE A 14 -39.22 14.63 31.30
CA ILE A 14 -39.07 15.23 29.95
C ILE A 14 -40.42 15.28 29.23
N ARG A 15 -40.71 16.42 28.60
CA ARG A 15 -41.89 16.64 27.75
C ARG A 15 -41.48 17.14 26.38
N GLU A 16 -42.15 16.67 25.35
CA GLU A 16 -41.84 17.05 23.96
C GLU A 16 -42.66 18.27 23.53
N LEU A 17 -42.00 19.24 22.89
CA LEU A 17 -42.67 20.40 22.28
C LEU A 17 -43.17 20.03 20.88
N ASN A 18 -44.42 20.36 20.58
CA ASN A 18 -45.00 20.18 19.25
C ASN A 18 -44.67 21.39 18.33
N ASN A 19 -43.37 21.56 18.06
CA ASN A 19 -42.88 22.60 17.14
C ASN A 19 -42.99 22.12 15.69
N PRO A 20 -43.34 22.99 14.73
CA PRO A 20 -43.13 22.68 13.33
C PRO A 20 -41.63 22.55 13.04
N LEU A 21 -41.28 21.68 12.08
CA LEU A 21 -39.90 21.52 11.65
C LEU A 21 -39.34 22.87 11.14
N PRO A 22 -38.07 23.21 11.45
CA PRO A 22 -37.45 24.41 10.93
C PRO A 22 -37.50 24.43 9.40
N ARG A 23 -37.96 25.54 8.81
CA ARG A 23 -38.15 25.65 7.36
C ARG A 23 -36.87 25.38 6.57
N TRP A 24 -35.73 25.88 7.06
CA TRP A 24 -34.42 25.64 6.42
C TRP A 24 -34.07 24.15 6.40
N TRP A 25 -34.39 23.41 7.47
CA TRP A 25 -34.13 21.98 7.58
C TRP A 25 -34.95 21.20 6.56
N VAL A 26 -36.24 21.57 6.40
CA VAL A 26 -37.13 20.97 5.39
C VAL A 26 -36.62 21.24 3.98
N TRP A 27 -36.17 22.46 3.68
CA TRP A 27 -35.56 22.78 2.39
C TRP A 27 -34.32 21.95 2.10
N THR A 28 -33.40 21.83 3.07
CA THR A 28 -32.21 20.98 2.93
C THR A 28 -32.60 19.53 2.67
N PHE A 29 -33.60 19.00 3.39
CA PHE A 29 -34.11 17.64 3.19
C PHE A 29 -34.66 17.42 1.77
N TYR A 30 -35.40 18.38 1.20
CA TYR A 30 -35.86 18.26 -0.18
C TYR A 30 -34.73 18.39 -1.21
N ILE A 31 -33.73 19.25 -0.95
CA ILE A 31 -32.56 19.38 -1.83
C ILE A 31 -31.79 18.05 -1.90
N THR A 32 -31.60 17.35 -0.78
CA THR A 32 -30.90 16.06 -0.80
C THR A 32 -31.69 14.99 -1.55
N ILE A 33 -33.02 15.00 -1.49
CA ILE A 33 -33.87 14.11 -2.31
C ILE A 33 -33.68 14.40 -3.79
N VAL A 34 -33.77 15.68 -4.20
CA VAL A 34 -33.57 16.09 -5.60
C VAL A 34 -32.17 15.71 -6.08
N TRP A 35 -31.15 15.93 -5.25
CA TRP A 35 -29.77 15.53 -5.54
C TRP A 35 -29.65 14.01 -5.71
N ALA A 36 -30.25 13.22 -4.82
CA ALA A 36 -30.21 11.75 -4.90
C ALA A 36 -30.86 11.25 -6.20
N ILE A 37 -32.01 11.81 -6.60
CA ILE A 37 -32.66 11.49 -7.87
C ILE A 37 -31.74 11.82 -9.04
N GLY A 38 -31.16 13.03 -9.05
CA GLY A 38 -30.21 13.44 -10.09
C GLY A 38 -28.99 12.52 -10.17
N TYR A 39 -28.41 12.16 -9.02
CA TYR A 39 -27.24 11.28 -8.93
C TYR A 39 -27.54 9.87 -9.45
N THR A 40 -28.73 9.34 -9.14
CA THR A 40 -29.19 8.01 -9.61
C THR A 40 -29.35 7.97 -11.14
N ILE A 41 -29.69 9.10 -11.77
CA ILE A 41 -29.79 9.23 -13.22
C ILE A 41 -28.39 9.42 -13.84
N ALA A 42 -27.51 10.17 -13.17
CA ALA A 42 -26.18 10.49 -13.67
C ALA A 42 -25.22 9.29 -13.65
N TYR A 43 -25.26 8.49 -12.58
CA TYR A 43 -24.30 7.42 -12.28
C TYR A 43 -24.93 6.02 -12.25
N PRO A 44 -24.10 4.96 -12.29
CA PRO A 44 -24.57 3.62 -11.99
C PRO A 44 -25.15 3.51 -10.57
N ALA A 45 -26.38 3.02 -10.43
CA ALA A 45 -27.08 3.07 -9.16
C ALA A 45 -27.88 1.81 -8.80
N TRP A 46 -28.72 1.28 -9.70
CA TRP A 46 -29.62 0.18 -9.37
C TRP A 46 -29.08 -1.16 -9.85
N PRO A 47 -28.91 -2.15 -8.96
CA PRO A 47 -28.45 -3.48 -9.35
C PRO A 47 -29.58 -4.23 -10.08
N MET A 48 -29.38 -4.52 -11.36
CA MET A 48 -30.24 -5.45 -12.12
C MET A 48 -29.67 -6.87 -12.02
N LEU A 49 -30.39 -7.86 -12.57
CA LEU A 49 -30.01 -9.26 -12.52
C LEU A 49 -28.59 -9.56 -13.07
N THR A 50 -28.09 -8.75 -14.00
CA THR A 50 -26.78 -8.99 -14.66
C THR A 50 -25.82 -7.79 -14.60
N SER A 51 -26.31 -6.58 -14.38
CA SER A 51 -25.49 -5.36 -14.32
C SER A 51 -26.23 -4.22 -13.61
N ALA A 52 -25.51 -3.21 -13.12
CA ALA A 52 -26.17 -2.00 -12.63
C ALA A 52 -26.67 -1.14 -13.81
N THR A 53 -27.62 -0.23 -13.53
CA THR A 53 -27.89 0.90 -14.43
C THR A 53 -26.57 1.61 -14.77
N LYS A 54 -26.42 2.18 -15.96
CA LYS A 54 -25.15 2.86 -16.36
C LYS A 54 -25.15 4.37 -16.08
N GLY A 55 -26.32 4.95 -15.83
CA GLY A 55 -26.52 6.39 -15.82
C GLY A 55 -26.33 7.02 -17.20
N VAL A 56 -26.45 8.35 -17.27
CA VAL A 56 -26.30 9.11 -18.53
C VAL A 56 -24.87 9.60 -18.79
N LEU A 57 -24.01 9.64 -17.77
CA LEU A 57 -22.63 10.14 -17.89
C LEU A 57 -21.63 9.06 -18.34
N GLY A 58 -22.04 7.78 -18.39
CA GLY A 58 -21.16 6.69 -18.82
C GLY A 58 -20.01 6.37 -17.85
N TYR A 59 -20.08 6.86 -16.61
CA TYR A 59 -19.06 6.65 -15.58
C TYR A 59 -18.89 5.18 -15.20
N SER A 60 -17.64 4.76 -14.95
CA SER A 60 -17.31 3.46 -14.35
C SER A 60 -16.04 3.55 -13.53
N SER A 61 -16.11 3.21 -12.24
CA SER A 61 -14.94 3.20 -11.35
C SER A 61 -13.80 2.31 -11.85
N ARG A 62 -14.12 1.20 -12.52
CA ARG A 62 -13.11 0.31 -13.13
C ARG A 62 -12.41 0.97 -14.31
N ASN A 63 -13.15 1.74 -15.11
CA ASN A 63 -12.58 2.45 -16.24
C ASN A 63 -11.71 3.62 -15.79
N ASP A 64 -12.09 4.30 -14.71
CA ASP A 64 -11.31 5.40 -14.15
C ASP A 64 -9.98 4.90 -13.61
N VAL A 65 -9.98 3.84 -12.80
CA VAL A 65 -8.74 3.20 -12.33
C VAL A 65 -7.86 2.77 -13.50
N LYS A 66 -8.45 2.18 -14.56
CA LYS A 66 -7.69 1.80 -15.75
C LYS A 66 -7.06 3.01 -16.44
N THR A 67 -7.80 4.10 -16.58
CA THR A 67 -7.33 5.35 -17.19
C THR A 67 -6.21 5.99 -16.36
N GLU A 68 -6.38 6.07 -15.05
CA GLU A 68 -5.39 6.62 -14.12
C GLU A 68 -4.12 5.79 -14.09
N LEU A 69 -4.23 4.46 -14.04
CA LEU A 69 -3.07 3.57 -14.10
C LEU A 69 -2.33 3.71 -15.43
N ALA A 70 -3.04 3.76 -16.56
CA ALA A 70 -2.42 3.94 -17.87
C ALA A 70 -1.70 5.29 -17.98
N ALA A 71 -2.32 6.37 -17.50
CA ALA A 71 -1.70 7.68 -17.47
C ALA A 71 -0.45 7.70 -16.56
N ALA A 72 -0.54 7.04 -15.40
CA ALA A 72 0.60 6.88 -14.52
C ALA A 72 1.72 6.07 -15.20
N GLU A 73 1.42 4.93 -15.83
CA GLU A 73 2.39 4.11 -16.59
C GLU A 73 3.10 4.92 -17.66
N VAL A 74 2.37 5.70 -18.46
CA VAL A 74 2.96 6.59 -19.46
C VAL A 74 3.89 7.63 -18.82
N ALA A 75 3.49 8.24 -17.70
CA ALA A 75 4.30 9.24 -17.01
C ALA A 75 5.63 8.69 -16.49
N LYS A 76 5.67 7.42 -16.03
CA LYS A 76 6.91 6.74 -15.55
C LYS A 76 7.63 5.95 -16.64
N ALA A 77 7.05 5.75 -17.82
CA ALA A 77 7.56 4.82 -18.85
C ALA A 77 9.04 5.05 -19.20
N LYS A 78 9.44 6.31 -19.39
CA LYS A 78 10.84 6.68 -19.71
C LYS A 78 11.81 6.20 -18.61
N TYR A 79 11.50 6.51 -17.35
CA TYR A 79 12.37 6.16 -16.23
C TYR A 79 12.34 4.65 -15.95
N ALA A 80 11.17 4.02 -16.04
CA ALA A 80 11.02 2.58 -15.88
C ALA A 80 11.82 1.80 -16.94
N ALA A 81 11.76 2.21 -18.21
CA ALA A 81 12.56 1.61 -19.28
C ALA A 81 14.06 1.80 -19.04
N ALA A 82 14.49 2.99 -18.61
CA ALA A 82 15.88 3.27 -18.30
C ALA A 82 16.41 2.43 -17.12
N VAL A 83 15.60 2.21 -16.07
CA VAL A 83 15.94 1.33 -14.95
C VAL A 83 16.08 -0.13 -15.40
N GLN A 84 15.24 -0.60 -16.34
CA GLN A 84 15.32 -1.98 -16.84
C GLN A 84 16.54 -2.23 -17.74
N SER A 85 17.01 -1.21 -18.47
CA SER A 85 18.09 -1.37 -19.44
C SER A 85 19.50 -1.14 -18.89
N LYS A 86 19.62 -0.49 -17.73
CA LYS A 86 20.90 -0.08 -17.13
C LYS A 86 21.25 -0.96 -15.95
N THR A 87 22.54 -1.13 -15.70
CA THR A 87 23.06 -1.72 -14.46
C THR A 87 22.78 -0.81 -13.26
N VAL A 88 22.78 -1.38 -12.05
CA VAL A 88 22.59 -0.60 -10.81
C VAL A 88 23.67 0.49 -10.67
N SER A 89 24.90 0.19 -11.06
CA SER A 89 26.02 1.14 -11.08
C SER A 89 25.79 2.31 -12.04
N GLU A 90 25.26 2.06 -13.25
CA GLU A 90 24.90 3.12 -14.20
C GLU A 90 23.70 3.96 -13.73
N ILE A 91 22.74 3.35 -13.03
CA ILE A 91 21.62 4.06 -12.41
C ILE A 91 22.12 4.98 -11.30
N ALA A 92 23.03 4.50 -10.45
CA ALA A 92 23.59 5.28 -9.34
C ALA A 92 24.40 6.49 -9.82
N GLY A 93 25.01 6.41 -11.01
CA GLY A 93 25.78 7.49 -11.63
C GLY A 93 24.95 8.57 -12.34
N ASP A 94 23.63 8.39 -12.50
CA ASP A 94 22.72 9.33 -13.15
C ASP A 94 21.76 9.91 -12.10
N ASP A 95 21.96 11.16 -11.67
CA ASP A 95 21.24 11.74 -10.53
C ASP A 95 19.70 11.70 -10.69
N ALA A 96 19.19 12.01 -11.88
CA ALA A 96 17.75 12.03 -12.14
C ALA A 96 17.17 10.61 -12.14
N LEU A 97 17.89 9.65 -12.70
CA LEU A 97 17.47 8.25 -12.68
C LEU A 97 17.61 7.62 -11.29
N ARG A 98 18.65 7.98 -10.54
CA ARG A 98 18.88 7.56 -9.16
C ARG A 98 17.75 8.04 -8.26
N GLU A 99 17.34 9.30 -8.37
CA GLU A 99 16.23 9.84 -7.58
C GLU A 99 14.94 9.04 -7.81
N PHE A 100 14.59 8.78 -9.07
CA PHE A 100 13.45 7.95 -9.42
C PHE A 100 13.60 6.51 -8.88
N ALA A 101 14.76 5.89 -9.07
CA ALA A 101 15.01 4.51 -8.66
C ALA A 101 15.00 4.35 -7.13
N VAL A 102 15.54 5.32 -6.38
CA VAL A 102 15.50 5.33 -4.91
C VAL A 102 14.08 5.52 -4.40
N ALA A 103 13.29 6.40 -5.01
CA ALA A 103 11.90 6.58 -4.62
C ALA A 103 11.07 5.30 -4.86
N ALA A 104 11.21 4.69 -6.04
CA ALA A 104 10.56 3.42 -6.38
C ALA A 104 11.07 2.27 -5.50
N GLY A 105 12.38 2.19 -5.27
CA GLY A 105 13.03 1.21 -4.41
C GLY A 105 12.59 1.32 -2.95
N SER A 106 12.44 2.54 -2.43
CA SER A 106 11.91 2.78 -1.08
C SER A 106 10.47 2.29 -0.93
N ALA A 107 9.63 2.51 -1.95
CA ALA A 107 8.28 1.96 -1.97
C ALA A 107 8.28 0.42 -2.03
N ALA A 108 9.10 -0.18 -2.90
CA ALA A 108 9.25 -1.63 -3.00
C ALA A 108 9.77 -2.25 -1.71
N TYR A 109 10.73 -1.60 -1.05
CA TYR A 109 11.30 -2.02 0.22
C TYR A 109 10.25 -2.07 1.34
N LYS A 110 9.41 -1.03 1.44
CA LYS A 110 8.31 -0.97 2.43
C LYS A 110 7.23 -2.03 2.21
N VAL A 111 7.06 -2.51 0.97
CA VAL A 111 6.06 -3.55 0.67
C VAL A 111 6.63 -4.94 0.91
N ASN A 112 7.89 -5.17 0.54
CA ASN A 112 8.43 -6.53 0.39
C ASN A 112 9.55 -6.89 1.38
N CYS A 113 10.27 -5.91 1.94
CA CYS A 113 11.51 -6.16 2.69
C CYS A 113 11.38 -5.79 4.17
N VAL A 114 10.53 -4.81 4.50
CA VAL A 114 10.38 -4.24 5.84
C VAL A 114 10.02 -5.27 6.92
N GLN A 115 9.32 -6.33 6.53
CA GLN A 115 8.84 -7.36 7.45
C GLN A 115 9.99 -8.15 8.08
N CYS A 116 11.12 -8.25 7.38
CA CYS A 116 12.32 -8.95 7.84
C CYS A 116 13.43 -7.98 8.22
N HIS A 117 13.64 -6.92 7.42
CA HIS A 117 14.77 -6.00 7.59
C HIS A 117 14.41 -4.71 8.34
N ALA A 118 13.18 -4.60 8.86
CA ALA A 118 12.67 -3.44 9.60
C ALA A 118 12.57 -2.13 8.80
N SER A 119 11.90 -1.12 9.36
CA SER A 119 11.51 0.11 8.64
C SER A 119 12.66 1.03 8.25
N GLY A 120 13.75 1.01 9.02
CA GLY A 120 14.98 1.75 8.74
C GLY A 120 16.07 0.87 8.12
N ALA A 121 15.74 -0.34 7.68
CA ALA A 121 16.68 -1.32 7.16
C ALA A 121 17.72 -1.85 8.16
N GLN A 122 17.47 -1.66 9.45
CA GLN A 122 18.38 -2.03 10.55
C GLN A 122 18.38 -3.54 10.88
N GLY A 123 17.48 -4.33 10.30
CA GLY A 123 17.36 -5.75 10.61
C GLY A 123 16.78 -6.06 11.99
N SER A 124 16.90 -7.32 12.40
CA SER A 124 16.57 -7.82 13.74
C SER A 124 17.33 -9.12 14.00
N GLN A 125 17.15 -9.75 15.17
CA GLN A 125 17.73 -11.07 15.39
C GLN A 125 17.30 -12.05 14.28
N GLY A 126 18.29 -12.67 13.61
CA GLY A 126 18.06 -13.57 12.47
C GLY A 126 17.96 -12.88 11.10
N PHE A 127 17.91 -11.55 11.02
CA PHE A 127 17.79 -10.80 9.77
C PHE A 127 18.86 -9.70 9.67
N PRO A 128 19.70 -9.70 8.62
CA PRO A 128 20.80 -8.75 8.49
C PRO A 128 20.37 -7.27 8.53
N ASN A 129 21.27 -6.44 9.04
CA ASN A 129 21.21 -5.00 8.81
C ASN A 129 21.62 -4.71 7.36
N LEU A 130 20.89 -3.82 6.67
CA LEU A 130 21.16 -3.41 5.29
C LEU A 130 21.59 -1.93 5.20
N ASN A 131 21.71 -1.24 6.33
CA ASN A 131 22.12 0.16 6.40
C ASN A 131 23.52 0.38 6.99
N ASP A 132 24.29 -0.69 7.17
CA ASP A 132 25.70 -0.66 7.57
C ASP A 132 26.62 -1.14 6.42
N ASP A 133 27.90 -1.31 6.75
CA ASP A 133 28.95 -1.69 5.81
C ASP A 133 29.32 -3.19 5.87
N ASP A 134 28.60 -4.00 6.66
CA ASP A 134 28.92 -5.43 6.89
C ASP A 134 28.05 -6.36 6.02
N TRP A 135 28.64 -6.90 4.96
CA TRP A 135 27.93 -7.70 3.96
C TRP A 135 28.34 -9.17 3.94
N LEU A 136 27.45 -10.07 4.39
CA LEU A 136 27.67 -11.52 4.39
C LEU A 136 27.96 -12.11 3.01
N TRP A 137 27.36 -11.52 1.96
CA TRP A 137 27.45 -12.01 0.59
C TRP A 137 28.08 -11.01 -0.39
N GLY A 138 28.74 -9.99 0.16
CA GLY A 138 29.35 -8.89 -0.59
C GLY A 138 28.40 -7.70 -0.81
N GLY A 139 28.97 -6.49 -0.74
CA GLY A 139 28.25 -5.22 -0.73
C GLY A 139 28.30 -4.43 -2.04
N THR A 140 28.85 -4.99 -3.12
CA THR A 140 28.75 -4.30 -4.43
C THR A 140 27.33 -4.33 -4.96
N ALA A 141 26.98 -3.38 -5.82
CA ALA A 141 25.63 -3.26 -6.37
C ALA A 141 25.17 -4.55 -7.07
N GLU A 142 26.08 -5.20 -7.80
CA GLU A 142 25.83 -6.45 -8.52
C GLU A 142 25.65 -7.62 -7.54
N GLN A 143 26.42 -7.66 -6.44
CA GLN A 143 26.30 -8.70 -5.41
C GLN A 143 24.99 -8.61 -4.63
N ILE A 144 24.56 -7.39 -4.32
CA ILE A 144 23.27 -7.11 -3.68
C ILE A 144 22.13 -7.49 -4.63
N GLN A 145 22.20 -7.07 -5.90
CA GLN A 145 21.22 -7.42 -6.92
C GLN A 145 21.07 -8.94 -7.06
N GLN A 146 22.19 -9.69 -7.13
CA GLN A 146 22.15 -11.15 -7.19
C GLN A 146 21.40 -11.75 -6.00
N THR A 147 21.66 -11.25 -4.78
CA THR A 147 20.97 -11.72 -3.57
C THR A 147 19.48 -11.47 -3.62
N ILE A 148 19.06 -10.30 -4.15
CA ILE A 148 17.64 -9.96 -4.29
C ILE A 148 16.97 -10.81 -5.37
N THR A 149 17.64 -11.05 -6.51
CA THR A 149 17.08 -11.76 -7.66
C THR A 149 16.99 -13.27 -7.42
N HIS A 150 18.01 -13.88 -6.81
CA HIS A 150 18.14 -15.33 -6.71
C HIS A 150 17.97 -15.87 -5.28
N GLY A 151 17.88 -14.97 -4.29
CA GLY A 151 17.72 -15.32 -2.89
C GLY A 151 18.90 -16.11 -2.30
N ILE A 152 18.63 -16.73 -1.15
CA ILE A 152 19.58 -17.55 -0.40
C ILE A 152 18.93 -18.91 -0.14
N ARG A 153 19.68 -20.00 -0.37
CA ARG A 153 19.24 -21.40 -0.21
C ARG A 153 17.99 -21.75 -1.03
N PHE A 154 17.83 -21.20 -2.22
CA PHE A 154 16.70 -21.51 -3.08
C PHE A 154 17.04 -22.62 -4.08
N ALA A 155 16.76 -23.87 -3.71
CA ALA A 155 17.18 -25.06 -4.46
C ALA A 155 16.74 -25.11 -5.94
N SER A 156 15.70 -24.37 -6.33
CA SER A 156 15.21 -24.32 -7.71
C SER A 156 15.95 -23.31 -8.59
N ASP A 157 16.83 -22.48 -8.02
CA ASP A 157 17.61 -21.49 -8.74
C ASP A 157 19.12 -21.80 -8.61
N PRO A 158 19.82 -22.11 -9.72
CA PRO A 158 21.25 -22.43 -9.68
C PRO A 158 22.13 -21.24 -9.28
N ASP A 159 21.64 -20.00 -9.42
CA ASP A 159 22.39 -18.77 -9.11
C ASP A 159 22.13 -18.27 -7.69
N THR A 160 21.35 -19.02 -6.90
CA THR A 160 21.05 -18.73 -5.49
C THR A 160 22.33 -18.73 -4.64
N ARG A 161 22.35 -17.91 -3.60
CA ARG A 161 23.46 -17.92 -2.66
C ARG A 161 23.34 -19.07 -1.67
N LEU A 162 24.47 -19.69 -1.36
CA LEU A 162 24.56 -20.65 -0.27
C LEU A 162 25.15 -19.98 0.96
N SER A 163 24.56 -20.28 2.10
CA SER A 163 25.07 -19.93 3.42
C SER A 163 24.72 -21.11 4.29
N GLU A 164 25.64 -21.77 4.96
CA GLU A 164 25.33 -22.86 5.87
C GLU A 164 26.28 -22.76 7.05
N MET A 165 25.72 -22.82 8.26
CA MET A 165 26.50 -22.99 9.48
C MET A 165 26.34 -24.46 9.87
N PRO A 166 27.34 -25.32 9.62
CA PRO A 166 27.22 -26.74 9.93
C PRO A 166 26.98 -26.96 11.42
N ALA A 167 26.23 -28.01 11.75
CA ALA A 167 26.09 -28.43 13.13
C ALA A 167 27.39 -29.12 13.61
N PHE A 168 28.14 -28.45 14.50
CA PHE A 168 29.42 -28.96 15.00
C PHE A 168 29.30 -29.91 16.19
N GLY A 169 28.10 -30.11 16.75
CA GLY A 169 27.88 -30.92 17.97
C GLY A 169 28.31 -32.39 17.85
N ASP A 170 28.31 -32.94 16.64
CA ASP A 170 28.76 -34.31 16.37
C ASP A 170 30.24 -34.40 15.97
N ILE A 171 30.91 -33.25 15.83
CA ILE A 171 32.30 -33.14 15.36
C ILE A 171 33.24 -32.76 16.50
N ILE A 172 32.82 -31.85 17.38
CA ILE A 172 33.61 -31.34 18.51
C ILE A 172 32.81 -31.40 19.82
N THR A 173 33.52 -31.47 20.95
CA THR A 173 32.90 -31.58 22.26
C THR A 173 32.23 -30.26 22.69
N ALA A 174 31.31 -30.33 23.65
CA ALA A 174 30.67 -29.14 24.22
C ALA A 174 31.69 -28.13 24.80
N ASP A 175 32.75 -28.64 25.45
CA ASP A 175 33.83 -27.80 25.97
C ASP A 175 34.59 -27.07 24.85
N GLN A 176 34.79 -27.74 23.70
CA GLN A 176 35.42 -27.12 22.53
C GLN A 176 34.52 -26.07 21.89
N ILE A 177 33.21 -26.32 21.81
CA ILE A 177 32.23 -25.33 21.32
C ILE A 177 32.24 -24.07 22.19
N ALA A 178 32.35 -24.22 23.51
CA ALA A 178 32.37 -23.09 24.44
C ALA A 178 33.66 -22.24 24.38
N GLN A 179 34.72 -22.75 23.74
CA GLN A 179 36.02 -22.06 23.61
C GLN A 179 36.15 -21.22 22.33
N VAL A 180 35.23 -21.36 21.38
CA VAL A 180 35.20 -20.62 20.10
C VAL A 180 34.16 -19.51 20.15
#